data_AF-E8T2B8-F1
#
_entry.id   AF-E8T2B8-F1
#
_cell.length_a   1.000
_cell.length_b   1.000
_cell.length_c   1.000
_cell.angle_alpha   90.00
_cell.angle_beta   90.00
_cell.angle_gamma   90.00
#
_symmetry.space_group_name_H-M   'P 1'
#
loop_
_entity.id
_entity.type
_entity.pdbx_description
1 polymer ?
#
loop_
_entity_poly.entity_id
_entity_poly.type
_entity_poly.pdbx_seq_one_letter_code
_entity_poly.pdbx_strand_id
1 'polypeptide(L)'
;MKMEEVLSKLYQVVKQRKEEMPENSYTAELFRRGEDRILQKVGEEAVETILALKSEDKQKGIYETADLLYHLIVALVNRGITLDEVAQELKRRMR
;
A
#
# COMPACT_ATOMS: atom_id res chain seq x y z
N MET A 1 -7.28 11.33 12.67
CA MET A 1 -7.71 11.18 11.27
C MET A 1 -8.46 9.86 11.14
N LYS A 2 -9.54 9.82 10.36
CA LYS A 2 -10.23 8.56 10.04
C LYS A 2 -9.45 7.76 8.98
N MET A 3 -9.67 6.45 8.87
CA MET A 3 -8.95 5.58 7.93
C MET A 3 -8.99 6.11 6.48
N GLU A 4 -10.15 6.54 6.01
CA GLU A 4 -10.32 7.13 4.67
C GLU A 4 -9.39 8.33 4.42
N GLU A 5 -9.31 9.26 5.38
CA GLU A 5 -8.42 10.42 5.30
C GLU A 5 -6.94 9.99 5.31
N VAL A 6 -6.59 8.95 6.07
CA VAL A 6 -5.21 8.43 6.15
C VAL A 6 -4.80 7.82 4.81
N LEU A 7 -5.64 6.95 4.23
CA LEU A 7 -5.34 6.30 2.95
C LEU A 7 -5.28 7.33 1.82
N SER A 8 -6.18 8.32 1.80
CA SER A 8 -6.17 9.40 0.81
C SER A 8 -4.89 10.23 0.89
N LYS A 9 -4.49 10.68 2.09
CA LYS A 9 -3.22 11.41 2.26
C LYS A 9 -2.00 10.55 1.91
N LEU A 10 -2.01 9.27 2.30
CA LEU A 10 -0.92 8.35 1.98
C LEU A 10 -0.76 8.18 0.46
N TYR A 11 -1.87 8.00 -0.27
CA TYR A 11 -1.85 7.92 -1.72
C TYR A 11 -1.24 9.17 -2.35
N GLN A 12 -1.62 10.38 -1.90
CA GLN A 12 -1.03 11.62 -2.41
C GLN A 12 0.46 11.72 -2.13
N VAL A 13 0.92 11.34 -0.92
CA VAL A 13 2.34 11.32 -0.57
C VAL A 13 3.11 10.34 -1.46
N VAL A 14 2.58 9.14 -1.70
CA VAL A 14 3.20 8.14 -2.56
C VAL A 14 3.26 8.63 -4.01
N LYS A 15 2.18 9.25 -4.50
CA LYS A 15 2.14 9.86 -5.84
C LYS A 15 3.17 10.97 -5.99
N GLN A 16 3.23 11.90 -5.04
CA GLN A 16 4.23 12.97 -5.02
C GLN A 16 5.65 12.41 -5.04
N ARG A 17 5.93 11.36 -4.25
CA ARG A 17 7.26 10.72 -4.23
C ARG A 17 7.61 10.03 -5.55
N LYS A 18 6.63 9.51 -6.30
CA LYS A 18 6.83 8.97 -7.66
C LYS A 18 7.19 10.07 -8.65
N GLU A 19 6.61 11.26 -8.49
CA GLU A 19 6.83 12.41 -9.38
C GLU A 19 8.17 13.11 -9.08
N GLU A 20 8.46 13.38 -7.81
CA GLU A 20 9.65 14.12 -7.39
C GLU A 20 10.92 13.26 -7.28
N MET A 21 10.77 11.94 -7.11
CA MET A 21 11.86 10.98 -6.96
C MET A 21 12.99 11.38 -5.98
N PRO A 22 12.68 11.83 -4.75
CA PRO A 22 13.70 12.25 -3.79
C PRO A 22 14.73 11.13 -3.51
N GLU A 23 16.00 11.51 -3.36
CA GLU A 23 17.11 10.56 -3.19
C GLU A 23 16.95 9.72 -1.91
N ASN A 24 16.64 10.35 -0.78
CA ASN A 24 16.55 9.72 0.54
C ASN A 24 15.13 9.19 0.89
N SER A 25 14.41 8.63 -0.09
CA SER A 25 13.06 8.10 0.11
C SER A 25 12.95 6.64 -0.28
N TYR A 26 12.50 5.82 0.68
CA TYR A 26 12.16 4.42 0.44
C TYR A 26 11.13 4.25 -0.68
N THR A 27 10.08 5.08 -0.71
CA THR A 27 9.07 5.02 -1.77
C THR A 27 9.66 5.31 -3.15
N ALA A 28 10.52 6.32 -3.25
CA ALA A 28 11.18 6.64 -4.52
C ALA A 28 12.13 5.51 -4.96
N GLU A 29 12.81 4.86 -4.01
CA GLU A 29 13.63 3.68 -4.29
C GLU A 29 12.81 2.52 -4.85
N LEU A 30 11.61 2.23 -4.30
CA LEU A 30 10.72 1.22 -4.86
C LEU A 30 10.38 1.50 -6.33
N PHE A 31 10.05 2.76 -6.66
CA PHE A 31 9.80 3.15 -8.05
C PHE A 31 11.04 3.06 -8.94
N ARG A 32 12.22 3.42 -8.43
CA ARG A 32 13.51 3.26 -9.15
C ARG A 32 13.82 1.80 -9.44
N ARG A 33 13.52 0.89 -8.51
CA ARG A 33 13.72 -0.56 -8.66
C ARG A 33 12.68 -1.22 -9.58
N GLY A 34 11.62 -0.50 -9.94
CA GLY A 34 10.64 -0.92 -10.94
C GLY A 34 9.55 -1.85 -10.42
N GLU A 35 8.69 -2.27 -11.34
CA GLU A 35 7.44 -2.95 -11.03
C GLU A 35 7.64 -4.28 -10.29
N ASP A 36 8.59 -5.11 -10.74
CA ASP A 36 8.83 -6.43 -10.15
C ASP A 36 9.15 -6.32 -8.65
N ARG A 37 9.95 -5.34 -8.25
CA ARG A 37 10.26 -5.12 -6.82
C ARG A 37 9.03 -4.64 -6.04
N ILE A 38 8.20 -3.79 -6.63
CA ILE A 38 6.97 -3.30 -6.00
C ILE A 38 6.02 -4.48 -5.76
N LEU A 39 5.78 -5.32 -6.77
CA LEU A 39 4.90 -6.47 -6.67
C LEU A 39 5.46 -7.56 -5.75
N GLN A 40 6.79 -7.75 -5.74
CA GLN A 40 7.45 -8.64 -4.79
C GLN A 40 7.14 -8.22 -3.35
N LYS A 41 7.24 -6.92 -3.01
CA LYS A 41 6.89 -6.42 -1.68
C LYS A 41 5.42 -6.68 -1.33
N VAL A 42 4.48 -6.46 -2.26
CA VAL A 42 3.06 -6.80 -2.04
C VAL A 42 2.90 -8.29 -1.68
N GLY A 43 3.61 -9.19 -2.37
CA GLY A 43 3.59 -10.61 -2.08
C GLY A 43 4.20 -10.98 -0.72
N GLU A 44 5.35 -10.39 -0.38
CA GLU A 44 6.01 -10.53 0.93
C GLU A 44 5.04 -10.12 2.06
N GLU A 45 4.49 -8.90 1.99
CA GLU A 45 3.60 -8.39 3.04
C GLU A 45 2.28 -9.16 3.14
N ALA A 46 1.78 -9.69 2.03
CA ALA A 46 0.58 -10.54 2.07
C ALA A 46 0.82 -11.81 2.90
N VAL A 47 1.97 -12.46 2.71
CA VAL A 47 2.34 -13.66 3.47
C VAL A 47 2.59 -13.30 4.94
N GLU A 48 3.31 -12.21 5.21
CA GLU A 48 3.58 -11.75 6.57
C GLU A 48 2.28 -11.40 7.32
N THR A 49 1.35 -10.71 6.65
CA THR A 49 0.01 -10.41 7.19
C THR A 49 -0.76 -11.66 7.54
N ILE A 50 -0.75 -12.69 6.67
CA ILE A 50 -1.42 -13.97 6.96
C ILE A 50 -0.84 -14.62 8.22
N LEU A 51 0.49 -14.66 8.33
CA LEU A 51 1.17 -15.26 9.48
C LEU A 51 0.91 -14.45 10.77
N ALA A 52 0.92 -13.13 10.69
CA ALA A 52 0.66 -12.25 11.81
C ALA A 52 -0.78 -12.35 12.32
N LEU A 53 -1.77 -12.36 11.42
CA LEU A 53 -3.18 -12.52 11.79
C LEU A 53 -3.52 -13.93 12.30
N LYS A 54 -2.74 -14.94 11.89
CA LYS A 54 -2.82 -16.30 12.46
C LYS A 54 -2.22 -16.37 13.87
N SER A 55 -1.35 -15.44 14.23
CA SER A 55 -0.81 -15.36 15.59
C SER A 55 -1.79 -14.68 16.55
N GLU A 56 -1.63 -14.89 17.84
CA GLU A 56 -2.37 -14.14 18.87
C GLU A 56 -1.79 -12.72 19.11
N ASP A 57 -0.78 -12.32 18.34
CA ASP A 57 -0.16 -11.00 18.43
C ASP A 57 -0.93 -9.97 17.59
N LYS A 58 -1.84 -9.27 18.27
CA LYS A 58 -2.63 -8.18 17.68
C LYS A 58 -1.77 -7.04 17.14
N GLN A 59 -0.65 -6.70 17.80
CA GLN A 59 0.18 -5.58 17.36
C GLN A 59 0.89 -5.93 16.05
N LYS A 60 1.39 -7.16 15.95
CA LYS A 60 1.96 -7.65 14.70
C LYS A 60 0.93 -7.67 13.57
N GLY A 61 -0.30 -8.13 13.86
CA GLY A 61 -1.39 -8.10 12.87
C GLY A 61 -1.68 -6.69 12.34
N ILE A 62 -1.69 -5.68 13.22
CA ILE A 62 -1.86 -4.27 12.81
C ILE A 62 -0.68 -3.79 11.95
N TYR A 63 0.55 -4.12 12.34
CA TYR A 63 1.77 -3.70 11.65
C TYR A 63 1.82 -4.24 10.21
N GLU A 64 1.71 -5.56 10.02
CA GLU A 64 1.81 -6.15 8.68
C GLU A 64 0.62 -5.74 7.79
N THR A 65 -0.57 -5.57 8.36
CA THR A 65 -1.73 -5.06 7.60
C THR A 65 -1.46 -3.64 7.09
N ALA A 66 -0.83 -2.79 7.90
CA ALA A 66 -0.48 -1.44 7.49
C ALA A 66 0.58 -1.45 6.38
N ASP A 67 1.57 -2.35 6.45
CA ASP A 67 2.61 -2.46 5.44
C ASP A 67 2.08 -3.01 4.11
N LEU A 68 1.19 -4.01 4.16
CA LEU A 68 0.46 -4.50 3.00
C LEU A 68 -0.36 -3.40 2.33
N LEU A 69 -1.11 -2.60 3.10
CA LEU A 69 -1.89 -1.48 2.56
C LEU A 69 -0.99 -0.41 1.92
N TYR A 70 0.14 -0.10 2.55
CA TYR A 70 1.13 0.81 1.99
C TYR A 70 1.67 0.31 0.65
N HIS A 71 2.11 -0.95 0.60
CA HIS A 71 2.68 -1.55 -0.61
C HIS A 71 1.65 -1.72 -1.74
N LEU A 72 0.39 -2.00 -1.40
CA LEU A 72 -0.72 -1.95 -2.35
C LEU A 72 -0.91 -0.54 -2.92
N ILE A 73 -0.90 0.51 -2.11
CA ILE A 73 -0.99 1.90 -2.59
C ILE A 73 0.17 2.23 -3.54
N VAL A 74 1.41 1.81 -3.22
CA VAL A 74 2.56 1.98 -4.12
C VAL A 74 2.31 1.29 -5.46
N ALA A 75 1.78 0.06 -5.46
CA ALA A 75 1.45 -0.67 -6.69
C ALA A 75 0.34 0.01 -7.51
N LEU A 76 -0.72 0.50 -6.84
CA LEU A 76 -1.81 1.24 -7.48
C LEU A 76 -1.31 2.53 -8.13
N VAL A 77 -0.52 3.33 -7.41
CA VAL A 77 0.12 4.55 -7.95
C VAL A 77 1.09 4.19 -9.09
N ASN A 78 1.79 3.06 -9.02
CA ASN A 78 2.64 2.61 -10.12
C ASN A 78 1.82 2.38 -11.40
N ARG A 79 0.64 1.75 -11.27
CA ARG A 79 -0.29 1.42 -12.36
C ARG A 79 -1.28 2.53 -12.73
N GLY A 80 -1.28 3.66 -12.01
CA GLY A 80 -2.19 4.77 -12.26
C GLY A 80 -3.63 4.53 -11.80
N ILE A 81 -3.86 3.56 -10.91
CA ILE A 81 -5.18 3.23 -10.38
C ILE A 81 -5.43 4.07 -9.12
N THR A 82 -6.58 4.74 -9.07
CA THR A 82 -6.98 5.60 -7.95
C THR A 82 -7.66 4.81 -6.83
N LEU A 83 -7.61 5.36 -5.60
CA LEU A 83 -8.41 4.81 -4.49
C LEU A 83 -9.91 4.90 -4.74
N ASP A 84 -10.39 5.88 -5.53
CA ASP A 84 -11.80 6.00 -5.87
C ASP A 84 -12.27 4.85 -6.77
N GLU A 85 -11.47 4.43 -7.74
CA GLU A 85 -11.76 3.24 -8.56
C GLU A 85 -11.84 1.98 -7.71
N VAL A 86 -10.89 1.78 -6.79
CA VAL A 86 -10.93 0.64 -5.84
C VAL A 86 -12.15 0.73 -4.91
N ALA A 87 -12.47 1.93 -4.41
CA ALA A 87 -13.63 2.14 -3.54
C ALA A 87 -14.96 1.88 -4.27
N GLN A 88 -15.07 2.23 -5.55
CA GLN A 88 -16.24 1.89 -6.37
C GLN A 88 -16.43 0.38 -6.49
N GLU A 89 -15.35 -0.37 -6.70
CA GLU A 89 -15.40 -1.83 -6.74
C GLU A 89 -15.76 -2.43 -5.38
N LEU A 90 -15.18 -1.94 -4.28
CA LEU A 90 -15.56 -2.37 -2.93
C LEU A 90 -17.04 -2.08 -2.62
N LYS A 91 -17.56 -0.92 -3.02
CA LYS A 91 -18.99 -0.58 -2.88
C LYS A 91 -19.90 -1.55 -3.63
N ARG A 92 -19.45 -2.13 -4.74
CA ARG A 92 -20.22 -3.17 -5.46
C ARG A 92 -20.29 -4.48 -4.68
N ARG A 93 -19.26 -4.83 -3.92
CA ARG A 93 -19.19 -6.06 -3.10
C ARG A 93 -19.96 -5.98 -1.78
N MET A 94 -20.28 -4.77 -1.33
CA MET A 94 -21.08 -4.53 -0.11
C MET A 94 -22.59 -4.61 -0.36
N ARG A 95 -23.02 -4.82 -1.60
CA ARG A 95 -24.42 -5.05 -1.98
C ARG A 95 -24.70 -6.54 -2.03
#